data_AF-A0A2E9CTK9-F1
#
_entry.id   AF-A0A2E9CTK9-F1
#
_cell.length_a   1.000
_cell.length_b   1.000
_cell.length_c   1.000
_cell.angle_alpha   90.00
_cell.angle_beta   90.00
_cell.angle_gamma   90.00
#
_symmetry.space_group_name_H-M   'P 1'
#
loop_
_entity.id
_entity.type
_entity.pdbx_description
1 polymer ?
#
loop_
_entity_poly.entity_id
_entity_poly.type
_entity_poly.pdbx_seq_one_letter_code
_entity_poly.pdbx_strand_id
1 'polypeptide(L)' 'MSHASVLTAAQMRAAEQAAFDRGVDPYALMECAGKAVAQIIWRAGHRRDLLVLCGPGNNGGDGFVVA' A
#
# COMPACT_ATOMS: atom_id res chain seq x y z
N MET A 1 -3.17 16.02 17.35
CA MET A 1 -2.56 15.61 16.07
C MET A 1 -1.52 14.56 16.39
N SER A 2 -1.73 13.29 16.02
CA SER A 2 -0.64 12.31 16.14
C SER A 2 0.46 12.74 15.18
N HIS A 3 1.68 12.94 15.66
CA HIS A 3 2.82 13.06 14.76
C HIS A 3 2.89 11.76 13.96
N ALA A 4 2.66 11.83 12.65
CA ALA A 4 2.91 10.71 11.77
C ALA A 4 4.43 10.51 11.73
N SER A 5 4.91 9.52 12.47
CA SER A 5 6.32 9.17 12.51
C SER A 5 6.73 8.59 11.15
N VAL A 6 7.80 9.12 10.55
CA VAL A 6 8.47 8.39 9.48
C VAL A 6 9.15 7.18 10.12
N LEU A 7 8.72 5.98 9.75
CA LEU A 7 9.26 4.72 10.28
C LEU A 7 10.46 4.27 9.46
N THR A 8 11.43 3.65 10.13
CA THR A 8 12.45 2.84 9.44
C THR A 8 11.81 1.60 8.81
N ALA A 9 12.47 0.99 7.83
CA ALA A 9 11.98 -0.26 7.22
C ALA A 9 11.76 -1.38 8.25
N ALA A 10 12.62 -1.48 9.28
CA ALA A 10 12.46 -2.45 10.35
C ALA A 10 11.22 -2.17 11.21
N GLN A 11 10.94 -0.89 11.51
CA GLN A 11 9.76 -0.50 12.27
C GLN A 11 8.47 -0.72 11.47
N MET A 12 8.45 -0.47 10.16
CA MET A 12 7.28 -0.73 9.32
C MET A 12 6.95 -2.23 9.28
N ARG A 13 7.96 -3.09 9.05
CA ARG A 13 7.77 -4.56 9.08
C ARG A 13 7.25 -5.05 10.43
N ALA A 14 7.77 -4.50 11.54
CA ALA A 14 7.28 -4.84 12.87
C ALA A 14 5.82 -4.40 13.09
N ALA A 15 5.42 -3.26 12.54
CA ALA A 15 4.04 -2.79 12.60
C ALA A 15 3.08 -3.65 11.77
N GLU A 16 3.49 -4.07 10.57
CA GLU A 16 2.73 -5.01 9.73
C GLU A 16 2.58 -6.36 10.43
N GLN A 17 3.68 -6.91 10.95
CA GLN A 17 3.65 -8.17 11.69
C GLN A 17 2.72 -8.09 12.90
N ALA A 18 2.77 -7.00 13.67
CA ALA A 18 1.87 -6.79 14.80
C ALA A 18 0.39 -6.69 14.39
N ALA A 19 0.08 -6.26 13.15
CA ALA A 19 -1.28 -6.30 12.61
C ALA A 19 -1.68 -7.73 12.25
N PHE A 20 -0.80 -8.49 11.61
CA PHE A 20 -1.03 -9.90 11.26
C PHE A 20 -1.23 -10.76 12.50
N ASP A 21 -0.43 -10.55 13.55
CA ASP A 21 -0.54 -11.25 14.83
C ASP A 21 -1.90 -10.98 15.53
N ARG A 22 -2.55 -9.86 15.19
CA ARG A 22 -3.91 -9.52 15.65
C ARG A 22 -5.03 -10.06 14.75
N GLY A 23 -4.67 -10.85 13.73
CA GLY A 23 -5.60 -11.47 12.79
C GLY A 23 -6.05 -10.57 11.64
N VAL A 24 -5.35 -9.46 11.38
CA VAL A 24 -5.60 -8.67 10.18
C VAL A 24 -5.14 -9.45 8.95
N ASP A 25 -6.02 -9.62 7.98
CA ASP A 25 -5.69 -10.25 6.70
C ASP A 25 -4.66 -9.39 5.94
N PRO A 26 -3.47 -9.94 5.59
CA PRO A 26 -2.49 -9.25 4.76
C PRO A 26 -3.06 -8.72 3.44
N TYR A 27 -4.01 -9.44 2.83
CA TYR A 27 -4.62 -9.01 1.59
C TYR A 27 -5.49 -7.76 1.79
N ALA A 28 -6.22 -7.67 2.92
CA ALA A 28 -7.01 -6.48 3.23
C ALA A 28 -6.13 -5.22 3.42
N LEU A 29 -4.92 -5.36 3.97
CA LEU A 29 -3.96 -4.24 4.03
C LEU A 29 -3.46 -3.83 2.64
N MET A 30 -3.18 -4.80 1.78
CA MET A 30 -2.79 -4.57 0.37
C MET A 30 -3.92 -3.86 -0.41
N GLU A 31 -5.17 -4.29 -0.25
CA GLU A 31 -6.34 -3.63 -0.83
C GLU A 31 -6.47 -2.17 -0.37
N CYS A 32 -6.24 -1.92 0.92
CA CYS A 32 -6.26 -0.58 1.48
C CYS A 32 -5.15 0.31 0.87
N ALA A 33 -3.92 -0.21 0.79
CA ALA A 33 -2.78 0.49 0.22
C ALA A 33 -3.00 0.81 -1.26
N GLY A 34 -3.35 -0.20 -2.06
CA GLY A 34 -3.61 -0.03 -3.49
C GLY A 34 -4.75 0.94 -3.77
N LYS A 35 -5.87 0.87 -3.03
CA LYS A 35 -6.98 1.83 -3.14
C LYS A 35 -6.54 3.27 -2.84
N ALA A 36 -5.73 3.48 -1.80
CA ALA A 36 -5.22 4.80 -1.46
C ALA A 36 -4.33 5.37 -2.58
N VAL A 37 -3.46 4.53 -3.17
CA VAL A 37 -2.62 4.91 -4.32
C VAL A 37 -3.48 5.23 -5.54
N ALA A 38 -4.45 4.38 -5.90
CA ALA A 38 -5.36 4.59 -7.02
C ALA A 38 -6.13 5.92 -6.89
N GLN A 39 -6.59 6.26 -5.68
CA GLN A 39 -7.25 7.54 -5.42
C GLN A 39 -6.33 8.75 -5.65
N ILE A 40 -5.04 8.64 -5.30
CA ILE A 40 -4.05 9.69 -5.56
C ILE A 40 -3.81 9.84 -7.07
N ILE A 41 -3.60 8.72 -7.77
CA ILE A 41 -3.42 8.70 -9.24
C ILE A 41 -4.63 9.32 -9.94
N TRP A 42 -5.84 8.96 -9.50
CA TRP A 42 -7.08 9.48 -10.05
C TRP A 42 -7.12 11.02 -9.96
N ARG A 43 -6.82 11.58 -8.78
CA ARG A 43 -6.76 13.03 -8.58
C ARG A 43 -5.65 13.70 -9.38
N ALA A 44 -4.52 13.03 -9.59
CA ALA A 44 -3.38 13.58 -10.31
C ALA A 44 -3.59 13.62 -11.84
N GLY A 45 -4.39 12.71 -12.41
CA GLY A 45 -4.59 12.69 -13.86
C GLY A 45 -5.35 11.49 -14.41
N HIS A 46 -6.53 11.15 -13.88
CA HIS A 46 -7.35 10.00 -14.26
C HIS A 46 -7.76 9.84 -15.75
N ARG A 47 -7.36 10.75 -16.64
CA ARG A 47 -7.63 10.67 -18.10
C ARG A 47 -6.36 10.52 -18.93
N ARG A 48 -5.23 10.21 -18.30
CA ARG A 48 -3.95 9.96 -18.96
C ARG A 48 -3.68 8.46 -18.96
N ASP A 49 -2.89 8.03 -19.94
CA ASP A 49 -2.38 6.67 -19.96
C ASP A 49 -1.52 6.41 -18.71
N LEU A 50 -1.68 5.22 -18.12
CA LEU A 50 -0.99 4.78 -16.92
C LEU A 50 -0.28 3.46 -17.19
N LEU A 51 0.98 3.36 -16.77
CA LEU A 51 1.74 2.12 -16.75
C LEU A 51 2.08 1.77 -15.29
N VAL A 52 1.63 0.60 -14.83
CA VAL A 52 1.97 0.07 -13.51
C VAL A 52 3.01 -1.04 -13.68
N LEU A 53 4.18 -0.88 -13.04
CA LEU A 53 5.27 -1.85 -13.10
C LEU A 53 5.37 -2.61 -11.77
N CYS A 54 4.89 -3.84 -11.75
CA CYS A 54 4.83 -4.65 -10.53
C CYS A 54 6.09 -5.52 -10.37
N GLY A 55 6.75 -5.41 -9.21
CA GLY A 55 7.80 -6.35 -8.80
C GLY A 55 7.25 -7.65 -8.20
N PRO A 56 8.10 -8.60 -7.79
CA PRO A 56 7.67 -9.90 -7.27
C PRO A 56 7.25 -9.90 -5.77
N GLY A 57 7.30 -8.75 -5.08
CA GLY A 57 7.02 -8.64 -3.64
C GLY A 57 5.67 -7.98 -3.32
N ASN A 58 5.44 -7.66 -2.04
CA ASN A 58 4.18 -7.05 -1.56
C ASN A 58 3.80 -5.77 -2.30
N ASN A 59 4.76 -4.88 -2.56
CA ASN A 59 4.52 -3.67 -3.36
C ASN A 59 4.08 -3.96 -4.81
N GLY A 60 4.48 -5.11 -5.35
CA GLY A 60 3.98 -5.57 -6.64
C GLY A 60 2.51 -5.97 -6.55
N GLY A 61 2.13 -6.64 -5.46
CA GLY A 61 0.72 -6.91 -5.12
C GLY A 61 -0.12 -5.65 -5.01
N ASP A 62 0.40 -4.62 -4.32
CA ASP A 62 -0.26 -3.30 -4.28
C ASP A 62 -0.47 -2.75 -5.69
N GLY A 63 0.52 -2.88 -6.57
CA GLY A 63 0.43 -2.48 -7.98
C GLY A 63 -0.66 -3.22 -8.76
N PHE A 64 -0.89 -4.51 -8.48
CA PHE A 64 -2.01 -5.26 -9.06
C PHE A 64 -3.36 -4.78 -8.55
N VAL A 65 -3.47 -4.31 -7.30
CA VAL A 65 -4.69 -3.71 -6.77
C VAL A 65 -4.94 -2.32 -7.38
N VAL A 66 -3.87 -1.58 -7.71
CA VAL A 66 -3.98 -0.25 -8.34
C VAL A 66 -4.52 -0.33 -9.77
N ALA A 67 -4.17 -1.39 -10.51
CA ALA A 67 -4.53 -1.58 -11.92
C ALA A 67 -5.99 -2.02 -12.11
#